data_AF-A0A3D5J217-F1
#
_entry.id   AF-A0A3D5J217-F1
#
_cell.length_a   1.000
_cell.length_b   1.000
_cell.length_c   1.000
_cell.angle_alpha   90.00
_cell.angle_beta   90.00
_cell.angle_gamma   90.00
#
_symmetry.space_group_name_H-M   'P 1'
#
loop_
_entity.id
_entity.type
_entity.pdbx_description
1 polymer ?
#
loop_
_entity_poly.entity_id
_entity_poly.type
_entity_poly.pdbx_seq_one_letter_code
_entity_poly.pdbx_strand_id
1 'polypeptide(L)'
;MELKLADKKSELLEILRIQKENQSSNLSIDSANTNGFVTVTHSYEMIEKMNSRAKQVIAKMDDQVIGYALVMLKEFEDLIP
;
A
#
# COMPACT_ATOMS: atom_id res chain seq x y z
N MET A 1 -5.46 -6.54 -16.64
CA MET A 1 -4.62 -6.29 -15.45
C MET A 1 -3.20 -6.03 -15.90
N GLU A 2 -2.55 -4.99 -15.40
CA GLU A 2 -1.14 -4.67 -15.66
C GLU A 2 -0.36 -4.53 -14.34
N LEU A 3 0.93 -4.88 -14.35
CA LEU A 3 1.85 -4.60 -13.25
C LEU A 3 2.79 -3.47 -13.67
N LYS A 4 2.98 -2.47 -12.81
CA LYS A 4 3.92 -1.38 -13.05
C LYS A 4 4.52 -0.83 -11.77
N LEU A 5 5.53 0.02 -11.93
CA LEU A 5 6.09 0.82 -10.85
C LEU A 5 5.26 2.09 -10.66
N ALA A 6 4.93 2.43 -9.41
CA ALA A 6 4.14 3.62 -9.10
C ALA A 6 4.91 4.90 -9.41
N ASP A 7 4.38 5.71 -10.32
CA ASP A 7 5.00 6.94 -10.80
C ASP A 7 4.11 8.17 -10.63
N LYS A 8 2.85 7.99 -10.24
CA LYS A 8 1.90 9.09 -9.99
C LYS A 8 1.49 9.19 -8.52
N LYS A 9 1.24 10.42 -8.09
CA LYS A 9 0.62 10.72 -6.78
C LYS A 9 -0.70 9.97 -6.59
N SER A 10 -1.54 9.91 -7.62
CA SER A 10 -2.83 9.21 -7.57
C SER A 10 -2.67 7.73 -7.24
N GLU A 11 -1.67 7.06 -7.82
CA GLU A 11 -1.41 5.63 -7.57
C GLU A 11 -0.97 5.40 -6.11
N LEU A 12 -0.13 6.29 -5.55
CA LEU A 12 0.27 6.20 -4.14
C LEU A 12 -0.92 6.43 -3.18
N LEU A 13 -1.85 7.33 -3.54
CA LEU A 13 -3.08 7.53 -2.78
C LEU A 13 -4.00 6.31 -2.85
N GLU A 14 -4.04 5.60 -3.98
CA GLU A 14 -4.80 4.35 -4.08
C GLU A 14 -4.20 3.20 -3.28
N ILE A 15 -2.87 3.14 -3.13
CA ILE A 15 -2.22 2.22 -2.18
C ILE A 15 -2.74 2.48 -0.76
N LEU A 16 -2.79 3.74 -0.33
CA LEU A 16 -3.31 4.12 0.99
C LEU A 16 -4.79 3.79 1.15
N ARG A 17 -5.59 3.97 0.10
CA ARG A 17 -7.00 3.55 0.07
C ARG A 17 -7.11 2.05 0.34
N ILE A 18 -6.36 1.21 -0.38
CA ILE A 18 -6.36 -0.24 -0.19
C ILE A 18 -5.88 -0.62 1.21
N GLN A 19 -4.83 0.03 1.73
CA GLN A 19 -4.35 -0.18 3.11
C GLN A 19 -5.46 0.06 4.12
N LYS A 20 -6.16 1.19 4.00
CA LYS A 20 -7.26 1.57 4.89
C LYS A 20 -8.42 0.57 4.81
N GLU A 21 -8.82 0.17 3.61
CA GLU A 21 -9.91 -0.80 3.41
C GLU A 21 -9.60 -2.17 4.05
N ASN A 22 -8.32 -2.56 4.09
CA ASN A 22 -7.88 -3.83 4.65
C ASN A 22 -7.34 -3.73 6.09
N GLN A 23 -7.52 -2.59 6.78
CA GLN A 23 -7.18 -2.48 8.20
C GLN A 23 -8.05 -3.40 9.03
N SER A 24 -7.48 -3.99 10.09
CA SER A 24 -8.24 -4.84 11.02
C SER A 24 -9.48 -4.16 11.61
N SER A 25 -9.43 -2.83 11.81
CA SER A 25 -10.56 -2.04 12.31
C SER A 25 -11.71 -1.90 11.30
N ASN A 26 -11.44 -2.08 10.01
CA ASN A 26 -12.40 -1.87 8.92
C ASN A 26 -12.86 -3.19 8.27
N LEU A 27 -12.28 -4.32 8.68
CA LEU A 27 -12.65 -5.65 8.21
C LEU A 27 -13.56 -6.37 9.21
N SER A 28 -14.42 -7.25 8.69
CA SER A 28 -15.11 -8.22 9.53
C SER A 28 -14.12 -9.26 10.06
N ILE A 29 -14.47 -9.90 11.18
CA ILE A 29 -13.65 -10.95 11.79
C ILE A 29 -13.42 -12.11 10.80
N ASP A 30 -14.47 -12.55 10.10
CA ASP A 30 -14.38 -13.65 9.13
C ASP A 30 -13.46 -13.31 7.96
N SER A 31 -13.55 -12.09 7.43
CA SER A 31 -12.68 -11.63 6.34
C SER A 31 -11.23 -11.48 6.80
N ALA A 32 -10.99 -10.94 8.00
CA ALA A 32 -9.65 -10.82 8.57
C ALA A 32 -9.00 -12.19 8.81
N ASN A 33 -9.77 -13.18 9.25
CA ASN A 33 -9.28 -14.55 9.46
C ASN A 33 -8.98 -15.28 8.14
N THR A 34 -9.76 -15.02 7.09
CA THR A 34 -9.63 -15.74 5.80
C THR A 34 -8.58 -15.10 4.88
N ASN A 35 -8.58 -13.77 4.78
CA ASN A 35 -7.79 -13.02 3.81
C ASN A 35 -6.60 -12.26 4.43
N GLY A 36 -6.46 -12.29 5.75
CA GLY A 36 -5.52 -11.45 6.49
C GLY A 36 -5.99 -10.00 6.60
N PHE A 37 -5.14 -9.16 7.19
CA PHE A 37 -5.41 -7.74 7.41
C PHE A 37 -4.11 -6.94 7.49
N VAL A 38 -4.24 -5.63 7.35
CA VAL A 38 -3.16 -4.65 7.50
C VAL A 38 -3.19 -4.08 8.92
N THR A 39 -2.01 -4.02 9.55
CA THR A 39 -1.81 -3.38 10.86
C THR A 39 -1.11 -2.03 10.73
N VAL A 40 -0.16 -1.94 9.81
CA VAL A 40 0.64 -0.73 9.59
C VAL A 40 0.04 0.08 8.46
N THR A 41 -0.29 1.35 8.75
CA THR A 41 -0.69 2.32 7.73
C THR A 41 0.21 3.51 7.72
N HIS A 42 0.56 3.93 6.52
CA HIS A 42 1.54 4.97 6.27
C HIS A 42 0.85 6.31 5.99
N SER A 43 1.54 7.43 6.24
CA SER A 43 1.10 8.70 5.67
C SER A 43 1.46 8.78 4.18
N TYR A 44 0.85 9.73 3.47
CA TYR A 44 1.24 10.03 2.10
C TYR A 44 2.72 10.43 2.01
N GLU A 45 3.21 11.29 2.92
CA GLU A 45 4.62 11.70 2.88
C GLU A 45 5.57 10.50 3.04
N MET A 46 5.20 9.53 3.87
CA MET A 46 6.01 8.33 4.08
C MET A 46 6.06 7.45 2.84
N ILE A 47 4.91 7.12 2.22
CA ILE A 47 4.90 6.32 0.98
C ILE A 47 5.57 7.05 -0.17
N GLU A 48 5.40 8.37 -0.28
CA GLU A 48 6.09 9.17 -1.29
C GLU A 48 7.61 9.10 -1.11
N LYS A 49 8.09 9.23 0.14
CA LYS A 49 9.52 9.11 0.46
C LYS A 49 10.04 7.71 0.14
N MET A 50 9.32 6.65 0.51
CA MET A 50 9.68 5.26 0.16
C MET A 50 9.74 5.07 -1.36
N ASN A 51 8.70 5.52 -2.08
CA ASN A 51 8.61 5.41 -3.54
C ASN A 51 9.69 6.21 -4.27
N SER A 52 10.17 7.31 -3.69
CA SER A 52 11.28 8.09 -4.22
C SER A 52 12.60 7.33 -4.18
N ARG A 53 12.75 6.39 -3.23
CA ARG A 53 13.97 5.65 -2.96
C ARG A 53 14.00 4.28 -3.62
N ALA A 54 12.89 3.56 -3.54
CA ALA A 54 12.62 2.34 -4.27
C ALA A 54 11.18 2.39 -4.77
N LYS A 55 10.99 2.30 -6.08
CA LYS A 55 9.65 2.38 -6.66
C LYS A 55 8.79 1.22 -6.17
N GLN A 56 7.59 1.55 -5.71
CA GLN A 56 6.62 0.57 -5.22
C GLN A 56 5.94 -0.11 -6.41
N VAL A 57 5.62 -1.40 -6.29
CA VAL A 57 4.96 -2.16 -7.36
C VAL A 57 3.47 -2.09 -7.16
N ILE A 58 2.72 -1.82 -8.23
CA ILE A 58 1.26 -1.77 -8.25
C ILE A 58 0.70 -2.71 -9.32
N ALA A 59 -0.47 -3.28 -9.03
CA ALA A 59 -1.32 -3.97 -9.98
C ALA A 59 -2.52 -3.08 -10.32
N LYS A 60 -2.75 -2.82 -11.61
CA LYS A 60 -3.86 -2.02 -12.11
C LYS A 60 -4.85 -2.82 -12.96
N MET A 61 -6.12 -2.46 -12.88
CA MET A 61 -7.20 -2.93 -13.73
C MET A 61 -8.14 -1.75 -13.99
N ASP A 62 -8.48 -1.49 -15.25
CA ASP A 62 -9.36 -0.38 -15.65
C ASP A 62 -9.00 0.97 -15.02
N ASP A 63 -7.70 1.28 -15.07
CA ASP A 63 -7.06 2.47 -14.48
C ASP A 63 -7.07 2.60 -12.95
N GLN A 64 -7.64 1.65 -12.23
CA GLN A 64 -7.65 1.60 -10.78
C GLN A 64 -6.54 0.68 -10.25
N VAL A 65 -5.79 1.11 -9.23
CA VAL A 65 -4.92 0.20 -8.46
C VAL A 65 -5.78 -0.76 -7.65
N ILE A 66 -5.56 -2.06 -7.87
CA ILE A 66 -6.26 -3.17 -7.20
C ILE A 66 -5.37 -3.96 -6.24
N GLY A 67 -4.06 -3.70 -6.25
CA GLY A 67 -3.10 -4.36 -5.37
C GLY A 67 -1.73 -3.69 -5.44
N TYR A 68 -0.89 -3.95 -4.45
CA TYR A 68 0.45 -3.37 -4.36
C TYR A 68 1.41 -4.28 -3.60
N ALA A 69 2.71 -4.09 -3.80
CA ALA A 69 3.77 -4.66 -2.98
C ALA A 69 4.72 -3.53 -2.58
N LEU A 70 4.88 -3.33 -1.26
CA LEU A 70 5.78 -2.31 -0.74
C LEU A 70 7.20 -2.83 -0.57
N VAL A 71 8.17 -2.03 -1.03
CA VAL A 71 9.59 -2.18 -0.75
C VAL A 71 9.94 -1.21 0.39
N MET A 72 10.33 -1.79 1.52
CA MET A 72 10.82 -1.05 2.67
C MET A 72 12.32 -1.25 2.80
N LEU A 73 13.08 -0.24 2.38
CA LEU A 73 14.52 -0.22 2.57
C LEU A 73 14.86 -0.07 4.06
N LYS A 74 16.02 -0.59 4.47
CA LYS A 74 16.47 -0.54 5.87
C LYS A 74 16.57 0.89 6.45
N GLU A 75 16.79 1.90 5.60
CA GLU A 75 16.78 3.31 6.01
C GLU A 75 15.41 3.82 6.52
N PHE A 76 14.34 3.04 6.34
CA PHE A 76 12.99 3.36 6.81
C PHE A 76 12.55 2.50 7.99
N GLU A 77 13.45 1.71 8.60
CA GLU A 77 13.14 0.83 9.74
C GLU A 77 12.52 1.58 10.92
N ASP A 78 13.05 2.76 11.26
CA ASP A 78 12.56 3.60 12.37
C ASP A 78 11.22 4.31 12.08
N LEU A 79 10.71 4.19 10.86
CA LEU A 79 9.46 4.85 10.44
C LEU A 79 8.26 3.90 10.51
N ILE A 80 8.47 2.63 10.84
CA ILE A 80 7.38 1.69 11.09
C ILE A 80 6.79 2.01 12.48
N PRO A 81 5.51 2.41 12.58
CA PRO A 81 4.86 2.65 13.87
C PRO A 81 4.70 1.38 14.72
#